data_AF-A0A379USM1-F1
#
_entry.id   AF-A0A379USM1-F1
#
_cell.length_a   1.000
_cell.length_b   1.000
_cell.length_c   1.000
_cell.angle_alpha   90.00
_cell.angle_beta   90.00
_cell.angle_gamma   90.00
#
_symmetry.space_group_name_H-M   'P 1'
#
loop_
_entity.id
_entity.type
_entity.pdbx_description
1 polymer ?
#
loop_
_entity_poly.entity_id
_entity_poly.type
_entity_poly.pdbx_seq_one_letter_code
_entity_poly.pdbx_strand_id
1 'polypeptide(L)'
;MSIKTFIFSQPDKPIVKEKKEIDQTYKKFRFEIIASVFISYAVFYLTRKNFSAAMPAMLTETSLTAEDFAIMSSIFYILYGAMKFVGGMLVDKINPKAMTGPVLIGVGL
;
A
#
# COMPACT_ATOMS: atom_id res chain seq x y z
N MET A 1 17.04 11.10 -16.52
CA MET A 1 16.72 9.80 -15.89
C MET A 1 15.39 9.34 -16.48
N SER A 2 15.36 8.23 -17.22
CA SER A 2 14.17 7.81 -18.00
C SER A 2 13.07 7.25 -17.08
N ILE A 3 11.80 7.58 -17.35
CA ILE A 3 10.62 7.14 -16.56
C ILE A 3 10.57 5.60 -16.44
N LYS A 4 10.99 4.87 -17.47
CA LYS A 4 11.10 3.40 -17.44
C LYS A 4 12.10 2.90 -16.39
N THR A 5 13.20 3.62 -16.18
CA THR A 5 14.25 3.26 -15.21
C THR A 5 13.78 3.43 -13.76
N PHE A 6 12.81 4.32 -13.53
CA PHE A 6 12.19 4.48 -12.22
C PHE A 6 11.23 3.33 -11.92
N ILE A 7 10.33 3.00 -12.85
CA ILE A 7 9.24 2.03 -12.61
C ILE A 7 9.73 0.57 -12.58
N PHE A 8 10.68 0.17 -13.43
CA PHE A 8 11.08 -1.22 -13.57
C PHE A 8 12.34 -1.58 -12.77
N SER A 9 12.34 -2.80 -12.21
CA SER A 9 13.48 -3.34 -11.44
C SER A 9 14.76 -3.33 -12.28
N GLN A 10 15.86 -2.88 -11.68
CA GLN A 10 17.18 -2.82 -12.33
C GLN A 10 18.01 -4.02 -11.89
N PRO A 11 18.90 -4.55 -12.75
CA PRO A 11 19.83 -5.60 -12.36
C PRO A 11 20.74 -5.16 -11.20
N ASP A 12 21.10 -6.10 -10.34
CA ASP A 12 21.92 -5.85 -9.15
C ASP A 12 23.25 -5.18 -9.52
N LYS A 13 23.57 -4.08 -8.85
CA LYS A 13 24.86 -3.42 -9.01
C LYS A 13 25.93 -4.19 -8.25
N PRO A 14 27.15 -4.34 -8.80
CA PRO A 14 28.24 -5.00 -8.08
C PRO A 14 28.56 -4.24 -6.78
N ILE A 15 28.94 -4.98 -5.74
CA ILE A 15 29.23 -4.42 -4.42
C ILE A 15 30.59 -3.73 -4.49
N VAL A 16 30.60 -2.38 -4.55
CA VAL A 16 31.83 -1.58 -4.65
C VAL A 16 32.23 -0.94 -3.31
N LYS A 17 31.39 -1.03 -2.28
CA LYS A 17 31.56 -0.29 -1.00
C LYS A 17 32.23 -1.10 0.10
N GLU A 18 32.92 -0.42 1.00
CA GLU A 18 33.45 -1.01 2.23
C GLU A 18 32.33 -1.48 3.17
N LYS A 19 32.59 -2.56 3.91
CA LYS A 19 31.62 -3.21 4.83
C LYS A 19 31.01 -2.24 5.85
N LYS A 20 31.81 -1.30 6.37
CA LYS A 20 31.38 -0.30 7.35
C LYS A 20 30.35 0.69 6.79
N GLU A 21 30.50 1.10 5.53
CA GLU A 21 29.54 1.98 4.86
C GLU A 21 28.23 1.26 4.55
N ILE A 22 28.30 -0.02 4.19
CA ILE A 22 27.14 -0.88 3.95
C ILE A 22 26.30 -0.98 5.24
N ASP A 23 26.92 -1.29 6.37
CA ASP A 23 26.22 -1.45 7.65
C ASP A 23 25.51 -0.15 8.10
N GLN A 24 26.15 1.00 7.93
CA GLN A 24 25.54 2.30 8.27
C GLN A 24 24.36 2.61 7.35
N THR A 25 24.53 2.39 6.05
CA THR A 25 23.50 2.63 5.04
C THR A 25 22.30 1.70 5.26
N TYR A 26 22.55 0.43 5.56
CA TYR A 26 21.51 -0.56 5.85
C TYR A 26 20.68 -0.18 7.09
N LYS A 27 21.33 0.24 8.18
CA LYS A 27 20.62 0.67 9.40
C LYS A 27 19.69 1.86 9.15
N LYS A 28 20.12 2.84 8.35
CA LYS A 28 19.28 4.00 7.97
C LYS A 28 18.09 3.56 7.15
N PHE A 29 18.31 2.84 6.05
CA PHE A 29 17.22 2.38 5.19
C PHE A 29 16.23 1.45 5.91
N ARG A 30 16.71 0.61 6.82
CA ARG A 30 15.84 -0.26 7.61
C ARG A 30 14.82 0.54 8.41
N PHE A 31 15.24 1.62 9.06
CA PHE A 31 14.34 2.46 9.84
C PHE A 31 13.34 3.22 8.94
N GLU A 32 13.83 3.79 7.84
CA GLU A 32 12.99 4.51 6.86
C GLU A 32 11.91 3.60 6.26
N ILE A 33 12.28 2.38 5.84
CA ILE A 33 11.34 1.41 5.27
C ILE A 33 10.30 0.98 6.31
N ILE A 34 10.73 0.67 7.54
CA ILE A 34 9.80 0.26 8.61
C ILE A 34 8.81 1.39 8.93
N ALA A 35 9.29 2.61 9.11
CA ALA A 35 8.43 3.77 9.40
C ALA A 35 7.45 4.03 8.26
N SER A 36 7.91 3.96 7.02
CA SER A 36 7.09 4.10 5.82
C SER A 36 5.96 3.05 5.75
N VAL A 37 6.29 1.77 5.91
CA VAL A 37 5.30 0.67 5.87
C VAL A 37 4.31 0.80 7.03
N PHE A 38 4.79 1.17 8.22
CA PHE A 38 3.93 1.37 9.39
C PHE A 38 2.91 2.48 9.15
N ILE A 39 3.34 3.64 8.66
CA ILE A 39 2.46 4.77 8.37
C ILE A 39 1.45 4.40 7.27
N SER A 40 1.89 3.73 6.20
CA SER A 40 0.94 3.30 5.15
C SER A 40 -0.13 2.39 5.72
N TYR A 41 0.28 1.43 6.55
CA TYR A 41 -0.65 0.48 7.15
C TYR A 41 -1.63 1.15 8.13
N ALA A 42 -1.17 2.14 8.89
CA ALA A 42 -2.02 2.93 9.76
C ALA A 42 -3.08 3.72 8.97
N VAL A 43 -2.68 4.41 7.89
CA VAL A 43 -3.60 5.17 7.02
C VAL A 43 -4.61 4.24 6.35
N PHE A 44 -4.17 3.08 5.85
CA PHE A 44 -5.06 2.05 5.28
C PHE A 44 -6.12 1.57 6.28
N TYR A 45 -5.79 1.47 7.57
CA TYR A 45 -6.77 1.10 8.59
C TYR A 45 -7.81 2.20 8.86
N LEU A 46 -7.44 3.47 8.70
CA LEU A 46 -8.39 4.58 8.83
C LEU A 46 -9.47 4.48 7.75
N THR A 47 -9.08 4.38 6.47
CA THR A 47 -10.05 4.29 5.37
C THR A 47 -10.93 3.05 5.47
N ARG A 48 -10.37 1.90 5.90
CA ARG A 48 -11.12 0.66 6.06
C ARG A 48 -12.13 0.69 7.21
N LYS A 49 -11.87 1.44 8.29
CA LYS A 49 -12.77 1.51 9.45
C LYS A 49 -13.80 2.63 9.37
N ASN A 50 -13.56 3.65 8.54
CA ASN A 50 -14.48 4.78 8.35
C ASN A 50 -15.89 4.33 7.96
N PHE A 51 -16.02 3.34 7.06
CA PHE A 51 -17.32 2.88 6.58
C PHE A 51 -18.16 2.23 7.70
N SER A 52 -17.54 1.41 8.55
CA SER A 52 -18.23 0.82 9.72
C SER A 52 -18.57 1.84 10.80
N ALA A 53 -17.79 2.91 10.93
CA ALA A 53 -18.07 4.00 11.87
C ALA A 53 -19.20 4.92 11.39
N ALA A 54 -19.32 5.14 10.07
CA ALA A 54 -20.37 5.95 9.47
C ALA A 54 -21.70 5.20 9.31
N MET A 55 -21.69 3.88 9.23
CA MET A 55 -22.87 3.03 9.07
C MET A 55 -24.06 3.40 9.98
N PRO A 56 -23.93 3.53 11.32
CA PRO A 56 -25.08 3.87 12.17
C PRO A 56 -25.70 5.23 11.84
N ALA A 57 -24.88 6.25 11.55
CA ALA A 57 -25.37 7.59 11.17
C ALA A 57 -26.04 7.57 9.79
N MET A 58 -25.50 6.82 8.84
CA MET A 58 -26.09 6.67 7.51
C MET A 58 -27.43 5.94 7.56
N LEU A 59 -27.58 4.89 8.38
CA LEU A 59 -28.86 4.18 8.55
C LEU A 59 -29.96 5.05 9.17
N THR A 60 -29.61 6.06 9.97
CA THR A 60 -30.57 6.99 10.60
C THR A 60 -30.93 8.17 9.71
N GLU A 61 -29.99 8.67 8.91
CA GLU A 61 -30.15 9.90 8.12
C GLU A 61 -30.47 9.65 6.64
N THR A 62 -30.33 8.41 6.15
CA THR A 62 -30.60 8.04 4.77
C THR A 62 -31.61 6.90 4.69
N SER A 63 -32.19 6.70 3.51
CA SER A 63 -33.08 5.57 3.21
C SER A 63 -32.33 4.24 2.93
N LEU A 64 -31.03 4.17 3.23
CA LEU A 64 -30.23 2.96 3.10
C LEU A 64 -30.59 1.94 4.18
N THR A 65 -30.70 0.67 3.78
CA THR A 65 -31.01 -0.42 4.69
C THR A 65 -29.75 -1.21 5.08
N ALA A 66 -29.84 -2.01 6.14
CA ALA A 66 -28.74 -2.89 6.54
C ALA A 66 -28.34 -3.90 5.44
N GLU A 67 -29.29 -4.26 4.57
CA GLU A 67 -29.07 -5.16 3.43
C GLU A 67 -28.17 -4.50 2.37
N ASP A 68 -28.39 -3.22 2.06
CA ASP A 68 -27.56 -2.46 1.13
C ASP A 68 -26.10 -2.38 1.61
N PHE A 69 -25.90 -2.15 2.91
CA PHE A 69 -24.57 -2.15 3.54
C PHE A 69 -23.87 -3.51 3.46
N ALA A 70 -24.62 -4.60 3.58
CA ALA A 70 -24.09 -5.96 3.47
C ALA A 70 -23.62 -6.26 2.03
N ILE A 71 -24.40 -5.83 1.04
CA ILE A 71 -24.05 -5.97 -0.39
C ILE A 71 -22.81 -5.14 -0.72
N MET A 72 -22.77 -3.87 -0.31
CA MET A 72 -21.60 -2.98 -0.52
C MET A 72 -20.33 -3.58 0.11
N SER A 73 -20.42 -4.06 1.35
CA SER A 73 -19.27 -4.67 2.05
C SER A 73 -18.78 -5.93 1.35
N SER A 74 -19.70 -6.76 0.84
CA SER A 74 -19.35 -8.00 0.13
C SER A 74 -18.63 -7.70 -1.19
N ILE A 75 -19.14 -6.74 -1.97
CA ILE A 75 -18.51 -6.29 -3.22
C ILE A 75 -17.12 -5.71 -2.94
N PHE A 76 -16.98 -4.92 -1.88
CA PHE A 76 -15.68 -4.37 -1.45
C PHE A 76 -14.65 -5.48 -1.16
N TYR A 77 -15.04 -6.55 -0.45
CA TYR A 77 -14.12 -7.66 -0.17
C TYR A 77 -13.73 -8.45 -1.42
N ILE A 78 -14.66 -8.64 -2.35
CA ILE A 78 -14.39 -9.32 -3.63
C ILE A 78 -13.39 -8.49 -4.46
N LEU A 79 -13.66 -7.19 -4.62
CA LEU A 79 -12.76 -6.27 -5.33
C LEU A 79 -11.38 -6.19 -4.66
N TYR A 80 -11.33 -6.13 -3.32
CA TYR A 80 -10.08 -6.11 -2.58
C TYR A 80 -9.26 -7.40 -2.81
N GLY A 81 -9.92 -8.56 -2.84
CA GLY A 81 -9.28 -9.83 -3.18
C GLY A 81 -8.71 -9.84 -4.61
N ALA A 82 -9.51 -9.38 -5.58
CA ALA A 82 -9.08 -9.28 -6.97
C ALA A 82 -7.89 -8.30 -7.15
N MET A 83 -7.94 -7.14 -6.49
CA MET A 83 -6.87 -6.15 -6.51
C MET A 83 -5.58 -6.70 -5.90
N LYS A 84 -5.65 -7.46 -4.81
CA LYS A 84 -4.46 -8.12 -4.24
C LYS A 84 -3.83 -9.13 -5.18
N PHE A 85 -4.64 -9.88 -5.92
CA PHE A 85 -4.15 -10.87 -6.88
C PHE A 85 -3.41 -10.19 -8.05
N VAL A 86 -4.05 -9.21 -8.68
CA VAL A 86 -3.46 -8.44 -9.78
C VAL A 86 -2.25 -7.63 -9.30
N GLY A 87 -2.37 -6.99 -8.13
CA GLY A 87 -1.30 -6.21 -7.52
C GLY A 87 -0.07 -7.05 -7.18
N GLY A 88 -0.26 -8.26 -6.63
CA GLY A 88 0.85 -9.18 -6.35
C GLY A 88 1.64 -9.55 -7.61
N MET A 89 0.95 -9.91 -8.70
CA MET A 89 1.60 -10.20 -9.98
C MET A 89 2.32 -8.99 -10.59
N LEU A 90 1.86 -7.78 -10.31
CA LEU A 90 2.45 -6.55 -10.84
C LEU A 90 3.66 -6.10 -10.01
N VAL A 91 3.61 -6.27 -8.68
CA VAL A 91 4.67 -5.90 -7.74
C VAL A 91 5.99 -6.60 -8.05
N ASP A 92 5.95 -7.86 -8.49
CA ASP A 92 7.16 -8.63 -8.84
C ASP A 92 7.98 -7.99 -9.98
N LYS A 93 7.37 -7.13 -10.81
CA LYS A 93 8.01 -6.45 -11.94
C LYS A 93 8.41 -5.01 -11.65
N ILE A 94 7.96 -4.44 -10.54
CA ILE A 94 8.15 -3.03 -10.17
C ILE A 94 9.40 -2.88 -9.30
N ASN A 95 10.16 -1.80 -9.51
CA ASN A 95 11.30 -1.47 -8.66
C ASN A 95 10.84 -1.14 -7.23
N PRO A 96 11.37 -1.81 -6.18
CA PRO A 96 10.98 -1.55 -4.79
C PRO A 96 11.11 -0.08 -4.38
N LYS A 97 12.09 0.65 -4.92
CA LYS A 97 12.31 2.08 -4.63
C LYS A 97 11.28 3.00 -5.29
N ALA A 98 10.71 2.61 -6.43
CA ALA A 98 9.61 3.34 -7.05
C ALA A 98 8.26 2.88 -6.53
N MET A 99 8.22 1.77 -5.81
CA MET A 99 7.01 1.26 -5.16
C MET A 99 6.71 2.03 -3.88
N THR A 100 7.72 2.39 -3.08
CA THR A 100 7.51 3.01 -1.76
C THR A 100 6.73 4.33 -1.81
N GLY A 101 7.00 5.25 -2.74
CA GLY A 101 6.32 6.56 -2.76
C GLY A 101 4.86 6.52 -3.27
N PRO A 102 4.59 6.07 -4.50
CA PRO A 102 3.25 6.05 -5.09
C PRO A 102 2.31 5.01 -4.47
N VAL A 103 2.81 3.85 -4.00
CA VAL A 103 1.95 2.83 -3.37
C VAL A 103 1.48 3.28 -1.98
N LEU A 104 2.31 4.00 -1.23
CA LEU A 104 1.92 4.66 0.02
C LEU A 104 0.72 5.61 -0.17
N ILE A 105 0.71 6.36 -1.27
CA ILE A 105 -0.34 7.34 -1.58
C ILE A 105 -1.56 6.67 -2.21
N GLY A 106 -1.36 5.68 -3.09
CA GLY A 106 -2.42 5.04 -3.87
C GLY A 106 -3.08 3.82 -3.20
N VAL A 107 -2.50 3.24 -2.15
CA VAL A 107 -3.15 2.19 -1.32
C VAL A 107 -3.78 2.78 -0.06
N GLY A 108 -3.39 4.00 0.32
CA GLY A 108 -3.98 4.77 1.42
C GLY A 108 -5.26 5.54 1.06
N LEU A 109 -5.63 5.59 -0.22
CA LEU A 109 -6.88 6.11 -0.76
C LEU A 109 -7.66 4.97 -1.41
#